data_AF-A0A835YJK0-F1
#
_entry.id   AF-A0A835YJK0-F1
#
_cell.length_a   1.000
_cell.length_b   1.000
_cell.length_c   1.000
_cell.angle_alpha   90.00
_cell.angle_beta   90.00
_cell.angle_gamma   90.00
#
_symmetry.space_group_name_H-M   'P 1'
#
loop_
_entity.id
_entity.type
_entity.pdbx_description
1 polymer ?
#
loop_
_entity_poly.entity_id
_entity_poly.type
_entity_poly.pdbx_seq_one_letter_code
_entity_poly.pdbx_strand_id
1 'polypeptide(L)'
;MLVLQGDDPPAVRCNSCTRRTGVDVWQPRTAFTADLGRGCKTCTAARQLEFSETWRGALLHLLSNSRLSGTPHTRKGGDLTLDQLIAKLHGQHRLCYYSGLRMYSRKGHWRVSLERLNSALGYTDANTVLVKLCQEFNVTDRSGSPHAPPGAGGGWSRAMDDILRTFMKNARMQRGLDVNGAA
;
A
#
# COMPACT_ATOMS: atom_id res chain seq x y z
N MET A 1 49.44 23.42 22.09
CA MET A 1 48.28 22.52 21.95
C MET A 1 48.09 22.29 20.45
N LEU A 2 48.63 21.19 19.92
CA LEU A 2 48.56 20.84 18.49
C LEU A 2 47.21 20.18 18.22
N VAL A 3 46.35 20.84 17.44
CA VAL A 3 45.13 20.24 16.91
C VAL A 3 45.57 19.28 15.79
N LEU A 4 45.54 17.98 16.06
CA LEU A 4 45.72 16.97 15.03
C LEU A 4 44.62 17.16 14.00
N GLN A 5 44.99 17.59 12.79
CA GLN A 5 44.12 17.56 11.63
C GLN A 5 43.84 16.07 11.36
N GLY A 6 42.66 15.60 11.75
CA GLY A 6 42.24 14.23 11.47
C GLY A 6 42.02 14.09 9.97
N ASP A 7 42.72 13.14 9.36
CA ASP A 7 42.48 12.77 7.96
C ASP A 7 41.01 12.42 7.77
N ASP A 8 40.31 13.20 6.94
CA ASP A 8 38.94 12.88 6.57
C ASP A 8 38.89 11.47 5.96
N PRO A 9 37.94 10.61 6.37
CA PRO A 9 37.86 9.26 5.86
C PRO A 9 37.65 9.29 4.34
N PRO A 10 38.29 8.36 3.60
CA PRO A 10 38.24 8.37 2.14
C PRO A 10 36.81 8.20 1.62
N ALA A 11 36.45 9.04 0.66
CA ALA A 11 35.17 9.02 -0.03
C ALA A 11 34.90 7.67 -0.67
N VAL A 12 33.71 7.10 -0.44
CA VAL A 12 33.30 5.88 -1.15
C VAL A 12 32.14 6.17 -2.09
N ARG A 13 32.27 5.71 -3.34
CA ARG A 13 31.26 5.90 -4.39
C ARG A 13 30.25 4.76 -4.39
N CYS A 14 28.98 5.08 -4.58
CA CYS A 14 27.94 4.10 -4.80
C CYS A 14 28.12 3.39 -6.15
N ASN A 15 28.14 2.06 -6.16
CA ASN A 15 28.26 1.27 -7.39
C ASN A 15 27.01 1.30 -8.29
N SER A 16 25.82 1.60 -7.74
CA SER A 16 24.57 1.64 -8.51
C SER A 16 24.25 3.00 -9.13
N CYS A 17 24.67 4.11 -8.52
CA CYS A 17 24.47 5.43 -9.12
C CYS A 17 25.83 6.10 -9.35
N THR A 18 26.20 6.26 -10.61
CA THR A 18 27.35 7.07 -11.02
C THR A 18 27.13 8.58 -10.81
N ARG A 19 25.93 8.99 -10.37
CA ARG A 19 25.64 10.38 -10.01
C ARG A 19 26.57 10.80 -8.87
N ARG A 20 27.53 11.67 -9.19
CA ARG A 20 28.11 12.61 -8.23
C ARG A 20 26.94 13.40 -7.66
N THR A 21 26.35 12.94 -6.56
CA THR A 21 25.35 13.71 -5.83
C THR A 21 26.04 14.99 -5.40
N GLY A 22 25.64 16.14 -5.95
CA GLY A 22 26.21 17.45 -5.64
C GLY A 22 25.98 17.93 -4.20
N VAL A 23 25.61 17.03 -3.29
CA VAL A 23 25.56 17.20 -1.84
C VAL A 23 25.85 15.83 -1.22
N ASP A 24 27.12 15.46 -1.12
CA ASP A 24 27.81 15.06 0.12
C ASP A 24 26.98 14.45 1.28
N VAL A 25 26.19 13.40 1.04
CA VAL A 25 25.79 12.50 2.14
C VAL A 25 26.88 11.47 2.34
N TRP A 26 27.95 11.91 3.01
CA TRP A 26 29.04 11.04 3.46
C TRP A 26 28.52 10.08 4.52
N GLN A 27 28.57 8.79 4.23
CA GLN A 27 28.33 7.76 5.22
C GLN A 27 29.70 7.30 5.73
N PRO A 28 29.89 7.15 7.06
CA PRO A 28 31.13 6.57 7.58
C PRO A 28 31.33 5.18 6.96
N ARG A 29 32.59 4.83 6.68
CA ARG A 29 32.98 3.61 5.93
C ARG A 29 32.30 2.35 6.45
N THR A 30 32.09 2.24 7.76
CA THR A 30 31.42 1.13 8.45
C THR A 30 29.93 1.02 8.09
N ALA A 31 29.22 2.14 7.95
CA ALA A 31 27.83 2.17 7.49
C ALA A 31 27.73 1.85 6.00
N PHE A 32 28.76 2.21 5.22
CA PHE A 32 28.80 1.92 3.79
C PHE A 32 29.13 0.45 3.49
N THR A 33 30.13 -0.15 4.18
CA THR A 33 30.56 -1.53 3.94
C THR A 33 29.50 -2.58 4.29
N ALA A 34 28.60 -2.29 5.23
CA ALA A 34 27.47 -3.17 5.54
C ALA A 34 26.43 -3.25 4.41
N ASP A 35 26.33 -2.22 3.55
CA ASP A 35 25.28 -2.06 2.54
C ASP A 35 25.81 -1.99 1.08
N LEU A 36 27.10 -2.24 0.88
CA LEU A 36 27.79 -2.17 -0.42
C LEU A 36 27.08 -2.94 -1.55
N GLY A 37 26.41 -4.05 -1.24
CA GLY A 37 25.65 -4.83 -2.23
C GLY A 37 24.32 -4.20 -2.66
N ARG A 38 23.75 -3.28 -1.85
CA ARG A 38 22.42 -2.70 -2.10
C ARG A 38 22.48 -1.31 -2.74
N GLY A 39 23.59 -0.60 -2.60
CA GLY A 39 23.79 0.77 -3.09
C GLY A 39 23.47 1.83 -2.03
N CYS A 40 23.64 3.11 -2.35
CA CYS A 40 23.36 4.21 -1.42
C CYS A 40 21.88 4.29 -1.05
N LYS A 41 21.55 5.01 0.04
CA LYS A 41 20.15 5.19 0.51
C LYS A 41 19.19 5.62 -0.59
N THR A 42 19.61 6.50 -1.50
CA THR A 42 18.79 6.94 -2.64
C THR A 42 18.52 5.81 -3.64
N CYS A 43 19.52 4.98 -3.94
CA CYS A 43 19.35 3.80 -4.80
C CYS A 43 18.43 2.77 -4.14
N THR A 44 18.63 2.51 -2.86
CA THR A 44 17.79 1.58 -2.08
C THR A 44 16.35 2.07 -2.02
N ALA A 45 16.14 3.36 -1.75
CA ALA A 45 14.80 3.97 -1.74
C ALA A 45 14.14 3.92 -3.13
N ALA A 46 14.88 4.20 -4.20
CA ALA A 46 14.37 4.10 -5.57
C ALA A 46 13.98 2.65 -5.93
N ARG A 47 14.82 1.67 -5.61
CA ARG A 47 14.53 0.25 -5.81
C ARG A 47 13.33 -0.21 -4.97
N GLN A 48 13.22 0.28 -3.73
CA GLN A 48 12.07 -0.03 -2.87
C GLN A 48 10.79 0.59 -3.41
N LEU A 49 10.85 1.82 -3.94
CA LEU A 49 9.73 2.47 -4.61
C LEU A 49 9.28 1.65 -5.82
N GLU A 50 10.20 1.31 -6.72
CA GLU A 50 9.94 0.47 -7.90
C GLU A 50 9.34 -0.88 -7.51
N PHE A 51 9.94 -1.56 -6.53
CA PHE A 51 9.42 -2.82 -6.02
C PHE A 51 7.99 -2.67 -5.47
N SER A 52 7.72 -1.59 -4.73
CA SER A 52 6.39 -1.31 -4.18
C SER A 52 5.33 -1.01 -5.24
N GLU A 53 5.73 -0.63 -6.46
CA GLU A 53 4.83 -0.45 -7.60
C GLU A 53 4.51 -1.78 -8.31
N THR A 54 5.26 -2.86 -8.05
CA THR A 54 4.94 -4.20 -8.55
C THR A 54 3.78 -4.82 -7.76
N TRP A 55 3.02 -5.72 -8.37
CA TRP A 55 1.99 -6.49 -7.66
C TRP A 55 2.57 -7.27 -6.48
N ARG A 56 3.74 -7.89 -6.64
CA ARG A 56 4.40 -8.63 -5.56
C ARG A 56 4.71 -7.73 -4.37
N GLY A 57 5.31 -6.56 -4.62
CA GLY A 57 5.62 -5.60 -3.55
C GLY A 57 4.37 -5.05 -2.88
N ALA A 58 3.34 -4.73 -3.67
CA ALA A 58 2.05 -4.28 -3.14
C ALA A 58 1.39 -5.35 -2.24
N LEU A 59 1.31 -6.60 -2.69
CA LEU A 59 0.71 -7.69 -1.90
C LEU A 59 1.52 -8.02 -0.64
N LEU A 60 2.86 -8.01 -0.72
CA LEU A 60 3.72 -8.16 0.46
C LEU A 60 3.53 -7.03 1.47
N HIS A 61 3.34 -5.80 0.99
CA HIS A 61 3.01 -4.68 1.87
C HIS A 61 1.67 -4.91 2.58
N LEU A 62 0.64 -5.37 1.87
CA LEU A 62 -0.67 -5.68 2.46
C LEU A 62 -0.56 -6.80 3.50
N LEU A 63 0.21 -7.84 3.20
CA LEU A 63 0.48 -8.95 4.11
C LEU A 63 1.22 -8.51 5.38
N SER A 64 2.20 -7.61 5.24
CA SER A 64 2.90 -7.04 6.40
C SER A 64 1.94 -6.25 7.29
N ASN A 65 1.12 -5.39 6.68
CA ASN A 65 0.13 -4.58 7.40
C ASN A 65 -0.92 -5.45 8.12
N SER A 66 -1.45 -6.50 7.46
CA SER A 66 -2.47 -7.35 8.07
C SER A 66 -1.98 -8.05 9.34
N ARG A 67 -0.70 -8.40 9.40
CA ARG A 67 -0.05 -9.00 10.58
C ARG A 67 0.10 -8.00 11.72
N LEU A 68 0.36 -6.73 11.41
CA LEU A 68 0.51 -5.67 12.41
C LEU A 68 -0.84 -5.18 12.96
N SER A 69 -1.88 -5.17 12.14
CA SER A 69 -3.20 -4.61 12.48
C SER A 69 -4.11 -5.53 13.32
N GLY A 70 -3.65 -6.72 13.71
CA GLY A 70 -4.41 -7.61 14.58
C GLY A 70 -4.39 -7.17 16.05
N THR A 71 -5.57 -7.01 16.66
CA THR A 71 -5.70 -6.95 18.13
C THR A 71 -5.23 -8.29 18.74
N PRO A 72 -4.74 -8.34 19.99
CA PRO A 72 -4.28 -9.58 20.61
C PRO A 72 -5.28 -10.75 20.49
N HIS A 73 -6.58 -10.45 20.51
CA HIS A 73 -7.65 -11.43 20.34
C HIS A 73 -7.87 -11.89 18.89
N THR A 74 -7.59 -11.03 17.89
CA THR A 74 -7.72 -11.38 16.46
C THR A 74 -6.42 -11.92 15.84
N ARG A 75 -5.28 -11.83 16.54
CA ARG A 75 -3.99 -12.40 16.11
C ARG A 75 -3.99 -13.93 15.99
N LYS A 76 -4.94 -14.63 16.62
CA LYS A 76 -5.06 -16.10 16.54
C LYS A 76 -5.50 -16.63 15.16
N GLY A 77 -5.76 -15.78 14.16
CA GLY A 77 -6.24 -16.22 12.83
C GLY A 77 -5.50 -15.64 11.62
N GLY A 78 -4.30 -15.09 11.78
CA GLY A 78 -3.59 -14.40 10.70
C GLY A 78 -2.72 -15.30 9.82
N ASP A 79 -3.28 -16.33 9.18
CA ASP A 79 -2.54 -17.23 8.28
C ASP A 79 -2.68 -16.87 6.79
N LEU A 80 -2.88 -15.58 6.51
CA LEU A 80 -2.88 -15.11 5.13
C LEU A 80 -1.46 -15.25 4.55
N THR A 81 -1.33 -15.93 3.42
CA THR A 81 -0.05 -16.10 2.73
C THR A 81 0.00 -15.24 1.46
N LEU A 82 1.20 -15.03 0.92
CA LEU A 82 1.35 -14.31 -0.35
C LEU A 82 0.64 -15.04 -1.50
N ASP A 83 0.68 -16.38 -1.52
CA ASP A 83 0.09 -17.18 -2.60
C ASP A 83 -1.44 -17.10 -2.57
N GLN A 84 -2.06 -17.08 -1.39
CA GLN A 84 -3.49 -16.81 -1.24
C GLN A 84 -3.85 -15.41 -1.77
N LEU A 85 -3.05 -14.39 -1.48
CA LEU A 85 -3.27 -13.04 -2.03
C LEU A 85 -3.15 -12.98 -3.56
N ILE A 86 -2.19 -13.70 -4.12
CA ILE A 86 -2.04 -13.84 -5.58
C ILE A 86 -3.26 -14.55 -6.15
N ALA A 87 -3.69 -15.66 -5.56
CA ALA A 87 -4.89 -16.40 -5.98
C ALA A 87 -6.14 -15.50 -5.96
N LYS A 88 -6.31 -14.69 -4.91
CA LYS A 88 -7.40 -13.69 -4.84
C LYS A 88 -7.30 -12.64 -5.94
N LEU A 89 -6.12 -12.09 -6.19
CA LEU A 89 -5.91 -11.10 -7.26
C LEU A 89 -6.32 -11.66 -8.63
N HIS A 90 -5.96 -12.92 -8.90
CA HIS A 90 -6.35 -13.62 -10.13
C HIS A 90 -7.83 -13.96 -10.17
N GLY A 91 -8.38 -14.53 -9.09
CA GLY A 91 -9.80 -14.89 -8.99
C GLY A 91 -10.74 -13.68 -9.07
N GLN A 92 -10.29 -12.51 -8.62
CA GLN A 92 -11.02 -11.25 -8.78
C GLN A 92 -10.76 -10.56 -10.13
N HIS A 93 -9.96 -11.16 -11.03
CA HIS A 93 -9.55 -10.57 -12.31
C HIS A 93 -8.97 -9.15 -12.18
N ARG A 94 -8.26 -8.88 -11.07
CA ARG A 94 -7.74 -7.54 -10.72
C ARG A 94 -8.83 -6.46 -10.61
N LEU A 95 -10.05 -6.85 -10.27
CA LEU A 95 -11.16 -5.95 -9.98
C LEU A 95 -11.42 -5.87 -8.47
N CYS A 96 -11.82 -4.69 -8.00
CA CYS A 96 -12.28 -4.48 -6.64
C CYS A 96 -13.47 -5.41 -6.36
N TYR A 97 -13.42 -6.12 -5.23
CA TYR A 97 -14.47 -7.07 -4.85
C TYR A 97 -15.88 -6.46 -4.84
N TYR A 98 -16.03 -5.26 -4.28
CA TYR A 98 -17.32 -4.56 -4.23
C TYR A 98 -17.62 -3.84 -5.53
N SER A 99 -16.79 -2.88 -5.94
CA SER A 99 -17.13 -1.95 -7.01
C SER A 99 -16.91 -2.47 -8.44
N GLY A 100 -16.22 -3.60 -8.61
CA GLY A 100 -15.84 -4.11 -9.93
C GLY A 100 -14.84 -3.23 -10.70
N LEU A 101 -14.27 -2.20 -10.05
CA LEU A 101 -13.26 -1.34 -10.67
C LEU A 101 -11.91 -2.01 -10.77
N ARG A 102 -11.20 -1.77 -11.88
CA ARG A 102 -9.82 -2.22 -12.03
C ARG A 102 -8.92 -1.64 -10.94
N MET A 103 -8.15 -2.54 -10.33
CA MET A 103 -7.13 -2.26 -9.33
C MET A 103 -5.76 -2.13 -10.00
N TYR A 104 -4.87 -1.35 -9.38
CA TYR A 104 -3.51 -1.11 -9.83
C TYR A 104 -2.54 -1.29 -8.66
N SER A 105 -1.34 -1.79 -8.93
CA SER A 105 -0.26 -1.92 -7.93
C SER A 105 0.50 -0.62 -7.70
N ARG A 106 0.56 0.24 -8.73
CA ARG A 106 1.29 1.50 -8.71
C ARG A 106 0.68 2.49 -7.70
N LYS A 107 1.53 3.29 -7.04
CA LYS A 107 1.08 4.43 -6.23
C LYS A 107 0.31 5.42 -7.11
N GLY A 108 -0.87 5.81 -6.65
CA GLY A 108 -1.76 6.81 -7.24
C GLY A 108 -2.96 7.02 -6.32
N HIS A 109 -3.99 7.75 -6.78
CA HIS A 109 -5.22 7.99 -6.00
C HIS A 109 -5.98 6.70 -5.63
N TRP A 110 -5.66 5.60 -6.31
CA TRP A 110 -6.30 4.31 -6.15
C TRP A 110 -5.25 3.25 -5.81
N ARG A 111 -5.30 2.71 -4.59
CA ARG A 111 -4.41 1.62 -4.16
C ARG A 111 -5.22 0.40 -3.80
N VAL A 112 -4.65 -0.78 -4.03
CA VAL A 112 -5.22 -2.02 -3.52
C VAL A 112 -5.07 -2.06 -1.98
N SER A 113 -6.10 -2.55 -1.30
CA SER A 113 -6.12 -2.80 0.14
C SER A 113 -6.75 -4.16 0.44
N LEU A 114 -6.58 -4.65 1.67
CA LEU A 114 -7.32 -5.79 2.20
C LEU A 114 -8.53 -5.30 2.98
N GLU A 115 -9.69 -5.89 2.70
CA GLU A 115 -10.90 -5.71 3.51
C GLU A 115 -11.28 -7.05 4.16
N ARG A 116 -11.74 -6.99 5.40
CA ARG A 116 -12.31 -8.13 6.12
C ARG A 116 -13.80 -8.20 5.87
N LEU A 117 -14.30 -9.34 5.38
CA LEU A 117 -15.74 -9.55 5.15
C LEU A 117 -16.53 -9.51 6.46
N ASN A 118 -15.94 -10.07 7.52
CA ASN A 118 -16.42 -9.98 8.89
C ASN A 118 -15.33 -9.33 9.76
N SER A 119 -15.63 -8.15 10.30
CA SER A 119 -14.71 -7.35 11.12
C SER A 119 -14.40 -7.98 12.50
N ALA A 120 -15.26 -8.88 12.98
CA ALA A 120 -15.03 -9.64 14.21
C ALA A 120 -13.96 -10.73 14.06
N LEU A 121 -13.65 -11.12 12.83
CA LEU A 121 -12.65 -12.14 12.51
C LEU A 121 -11.32 -11.49 12.08
N GLY A 122 -10.24 -12.27 12.15
CA GLY A 122 -8.92 -11.88 11.69
C GLY A 122 -8.79 -11.88 10.17
N TYR A 123 -7.58 -11.58 9.67
CA TYR A 123 -7.26 -11.69 8.25
C TYR A 123 -6.97 -13.15 7.88
N THR A 124 -8.01 -13.89 7.51
CA THR A 124 -7.90 -15.25 6.94
C THR A 124 -8.19 -15.23 5.45
N ASP A 125 -7.80 -16.28 4.72
CA ASP A 125 -8.16 -16.41 3.31
C ASP A 125 -9.69 -16.32 3.10
N ALA A 126 -10.49 -17.08 3.83
CA ALA A 126 -11.95 -17.04 3.71
C ALA A 126 -12.60 -15.71 4.11
N ASN A 127 -11.96 -14.92 4.99
CA ASN A 127 -12.51 -13.67 5.51
C ASN A 127 -11.94 -12.41 4.85
N THR A 128 -11.10 -12.53 3.81
CA THR A 128 -10.44 -11.37 3.19
C THR A 128 -10.64 -11.29 1.70
N VAL A 129 -10.77 -10.06 1.22
CA VAL A 129 -10.90 -9.73 -0.21
C VAL A 129 -10.03 -8.54 -0.55
N LEU A 130 -9.64 -8.42 -1.82
CA LEU A 130 -8.92 -7.26 -2.32
C LEU A 130 -9.91 -6.17 -2.73
N VAL A 131 -9.74 -4.99 -2.15
CA VAL A 131 -10.55 -3.82 -2.47
C VAL A 131 -9.70 -2.72 -3.04
N LYS A 132 -10.32 -1.88 -3.87
CA LYS A 132 -9.73 -0.64 -4.35
C LYS A 132 -10.04 0.45 -3.32
N LEU A 133 -9.03 0.89 -2.60
CA LEU A 133 -9.15 2.00 -1.67
C LEU A 133 -8.82 3.31 -2.39
N CYS A 134 -9.77 4.24 -2.38
CA CYS A 134 -9.45 5.63 -2.64
C CYS A 134 -8.86 6.19 -1.35
N GLN A 135 -7.73 6.89 -1.44
CA GLN A 135 -7.08 7.46 -0.25
C GLN A 135 -8.05 8.38 0.54
N GLU A 136 -8.98 9.03 -0.16
CA GLU A 136 -10.05 9.87 0.39
C GLU A 136 -11.08 9.11 1.25
N PHE A 137 -11.28 7.82 1.02
CA PHE A 137 -12.21 7.00 1.81
C PHE A 137 -11.51 6.25 2.95
N ASN A 138 -10.21 6.41 3.11
CA ASN A 138 -9.47 5.91 4.27
C ASN A 138 -9.66 6.84 5.48
N VAL A 139 -10.89 7.24 5.75
CA VAL A 139 -11.21 7.97 6.97
C VAL A 139 -11.21 6.92 8.08
N THR A 140 -10.11 6.87 8.82
CA THR A 140 -10.07 6.07 10.05
C THR A 140 -11.26 6.48 10.88
N ASP A 141 -12.20 5.57 11.08
CA ASP A 141 -13.29 5.79 12.00
C ASP A 141 -12.70 5.86 13.41
N ARG A 142 -12.42 7.10 13.86
CA ARG A 142 -12.00 7.39 15.23
C ARG A 142 -13.20 7.50 16.16
N SER A 143 -14.41 7.16 15.71
CA SER A 143 -15.61 7.13 16.55
C SER A 143 -15.64 5.94 17.51
N GLY A 144 -14.48 5.34 17.84
CA GLY A 144 -14.25 4.60 19.09
C GLY A 144 -14.50 5.43 20.36
N SER A 145 -15.27 6.51 20.27
CA SER A 145 -16.07 7.00 21.38
C SER A 145 -16.95 5.86 21.87
N PRO A 146 -17.05 5.62 23.20
CA PRO A 146 -17.86 4.56 23.80
C PRO A 146 -19.37 4.64 23.51
N HIS A 147 -19.80 5.59 22.67
CA HIS A 147 -21.20 5.83 22.31
C HIS A 147 -21.58 5.36 20.90
N ALA A 148 -20.68 4.72 20.13
CA ALA A 148 -21.08 4.14 18.85
C ALA A 148 -22.10 2.99 19.10
N PRO A 149 -23.25 2.99 18.42
CA PRO A 149 -24.25 1.95 18.61
C PRO A 149 -23.68 0.58 18.21
N PRO A 150 -24.08 -0.51 18.90
CA PRO A 150 -23.67 -1.87 18.54
C PRO A 150 -23.96 -2.13 17.05
N GLY A 151 -22.92 -2.40 16.26
CA GLY A 151 -23.04 -2.65 14.82
C GLY A 151 -22.61 -1.52 13.89
N ALA A 152 -22.30 -0.32 14.41
CA ALA A 152 -21.70 0.78 13.62
C ALA A 152 -20.18 0.59 13.42
N GLY A 153 -19.76 -0.60 12.99
CA GLY A 153 -18.37 -0.81 12.64
C GLY A 153 -18.02 0.00 11.38
N GLY A 154 -16.89 0.71 11.38
CA GLY A 154 -16.35 1.46 10.24
C GLY A 154 -15.95 0.64 9.00
N GLY A 155 -16.60 -0.51 8.77
CA GLY A 155 -16.50 -1.27 7.54
C GLY A 155 -17.41 -0.69 6.46
N TRP A 156 -17.09 -1.00 5.20
CA TRP A 156 -17.94 -0.66 4.06
C TRP A 156 -19.34 -1.26 4.25
N SER A 157 -20.32 -0.43 4.59
CA SER A 157 -21.71 -0.87 4.63
C SER A 157 -22.21 -1.11 3.20
N ARG A 158 -23.17 -2.03 3.01
CA ARG A 158 -23.82 -2.22 1.69
C ARG A 158 -24.40 -0.92 1.15
N ALA A 159 -24.85 -0.03 2.04
CA ALA A 159 -25.33 1.30 1.67
C ALA A 159 -24.23 2.18 1.04
N MET A 160 -22.99 2.12 1.54
CA MET A 160 -21.86 2.83 0.92
C MET A 160 -21.51 2.25 -0.45
N ASP A 161 -21.60 0.93 -0.61
CA ASP A 161 -21.42 0.28 -1.91
C ASP A 161 -22.51 0.71 -2.90
N ASP A 162 -23.78 0.79 -2.46
CA ASP A 162 -24.88 1.27 -3.30
C ASP A 162 -24.73 2.74 -3.71
N ILE A 163 -24.25 3.59 -2.81
CA ILE A 163 -23.91 4.99 -3.12
C ILE A 163 -22.81 5.04 -4.19
N LEU A 164 -21.73 4.27 -4.01
CA LEU A 164 -20.66 4.20 -5.01
C LEU A 164 -21.14 3.65 -6.35
N ARG A 165 -21.94 2.58 -6.34
CA ARG A 165 -22.51 1.99 -7.56
C ARG A 165 -23.40 3.00 -8.28
N THR A 166 -24.22 3.73 -7.55
CA THR A 166 -25.09 4.78 -8.09
C THR A 166 -24.27 5.91 -8.69
N PHE A 167 -23.28 6.43 -7.94
CA PHE A 167 -22.37 7.46 -8.43
C PHE A 167 -21.65 7.03 -9.71
N MET A 168 -21.19 5.77 -9.76
CA MET A 168 -20.46 5.25 -10.92
C MET A 168 -21.34 4.91 -12.12
N LYS A 169 -22.58 4.46 -11.90
CA LYS A 169 -23.58 4.33 -12.97
C LYS A 169 -23.85 5.70 -13.60
N ASN A 170 -24.04 6.72 -12.76
CA ASN A 170 -24.29 8.09 -13.21
C ASN A 170 -23.08 8.68 -13.95
N ALA A 171 -21.84 8.45 -13.46
CA ALA A 171 -20.61 8.91 -14.11
C ALA A 171 -20.30 8.20 -15.45
N ARG A 172 -20.81 6.98 -15.66
CA ARG A 172 -20.78 6.31 -16.98
C ARG A 172 -21.83 6.88 -17.93
N MET A 173 -23.01 7.22 -17.40
CA MET A 173 -24.08 7.83 -18.18
C MET A 173 -23.67 9.19 -18.75
N GLN A 174 -22.96 10.02 -17.97
CA GLN A 174 -22.47 11.32 -18.43
C GLN A 174 -21.45 11.22 -19.58
N ARG A 175 -20.53 10.24 -19.53
CA ARG A 175 -19.55 10.03 -20.61
C ARG A 175 -20.13 9.45 -21.91
N GLY A 176 -21.33 8.88 -21.85
CA GLY A 176 -22.06 8.43 -23.04
C GLY A 176 -22.86 9.55 -23.73
N LEU A 177 -23.07 10.68 -23.05
CA LEU A 177 -23.79 11.83 -23.62
C LEU A 177 -22.85 12.78 -24.39
N ASP A 178 -21.55 12.81 -24.06
CA ASP A 178 -20.57 13.69 -24.71
C ASP A 178 -20.11 13.22 -26.10
N VAL A 179 -20.38 11.96 -26.49
CA VAL A 179 -19.97 11.41 -27.80
C VAL A 179 -20.93 11.71 -28.95
N ASN A 180 -22.12 12.26 -28.67
CA ASN A 180 -23.14 12.55 -29.70
C ASN A 180 -23.36 14.05 -29.97
N GLY A 181 -22.53 14.94 -29.42
CA GLY A 181 -22.71 16.40 -29.49
C GLY A 181 -21.77 17.17 -30.43
N ALA A 182 -20.95 16.48 -31.22
CA ALA A 182 -20.04 17.12 -32.18
C ALA A 182 -20.34 16.61 -33.59
N ALA A 183 -21.40 17.14 -34.19
CA ALA A 183 -21.66 17.09 -35.63
C ALA A 183 -22.00 18.51 -36.09
#